data_AF-A0A9P5NGL9-F1
#
_entry.id   AF-A0A9P5NGL9-F1
#
_cell.length_a   1.000
_cell.length_b   1.000
_cell.length_c   1.000
_cell.angle_alpha   90.00
_cell.angle_beta   90.00
_cell.angle_gamma   90.00
#
_symmetry.space_group_name_H-M   'P 1'
#
loop_
_entity.id
_entity.type
_entity.pdbx_description
1 polymer ?
#
loop_
_entity_poly.entity_id
_entity_poly.type
_entity_poly.pdbx_seq_one_letter_code
_entity_poly.pdbx_strand_id
1 'polypeptide(L)'
;MQVMYKILMTAYTLCLHFVFFKHLRFRPRANHPLVIANDTILGIHLLTSYDQWATALSMRDRVWKGTSVASTLLLSSSLALLQIDLVNTNYIGRTFALLSCLFASSGLIAAGLCLLIRRKQLDKDCRKKWINASLVSTSLESLDFWTCLAFPTEMIIWQVAYLLPINIIYHRVDRLPK
;
A
#
# COMPACT_ATOMS: atom_id res chain seq x y z
N MET A 1 -12.67 16.87 -14.67
CA MET A 1 -12.59 16.17 -13.36
C MET A 1 -11.62 14.99 -13.34
N GLN A 2 -11.60 14.10 -14.35
CA GLN A 2 -10.73 12.90 -14.33
C GLN A 2 -9.22 13.18 -14.22
N VAL A 3 -8.72 14.26 -14.83
CA VAL A 3 -7.29 14.64 -14.74
C VAL A 3 -6.91 15.04 -13.31
N MET A 4 -7.77 15.82 -12.65
CA MET A 4 -7.54 16.27 -11.28
C MET A 4 -7.53 15.08 -10.30
N TYR A 5 -8.42 14.11 -10.49
CA TYR A 5 -8.44 12.86 -9.72
C TYR A 5 -7.15 12.06 -9.87
N LYS A 6 -6.65 11.90 -11.11
CA LYS A 6 -5.38 11.21 -11.37
C LYS A 6 -4.20 11.89 -10.70
N ILE A 7 -4.13 13.22 -10.75
CA ILE A 7 -3.08 14.00 -10.07
C ILE A 7 -3.18 13.81 -8.56
N LEU A 8 -4.38 13.94 -7.99
CA LEU A 8 -4.62 13.78 -6.56
C LEU A 8 -4.21 12.38 -6.07
N MET A 9 -4.64 11.34 -6.77
CA MET A 9 -4.27 9.96 -6.42
C MET A 9 -2.78 9.71 -6.61
N THR A 10 -2.15 10.26 -7.65
CA THR A 10 -0.71 10.13 -7.88
C THR A 10 0.10 10.78 -6.76
N ALA A 11 -0.30 11.98 -6.33
CA ALA A 11 0.32 12.70 -5.23
C ALA A 11 0.11 11.98 -3.89
N TYR A 12 -1.11 11.50 -3.63
CA TYR A 12 -1.45 10.78 -2.41
C TYR A 12 -0.66 9.47 -2.26
N THR A 13 -0.55 8.72 -3.36
CA THR A 13 0.16 7.44 -3.39
C THR A 13 1.68 7.57 -3.51
N LEU A 14 2.22 8.79 -3.56
CA LEU A 14 3.65 9.06 -3.76
C LEU A 14 4.22 8.28 -4.96
N CYS A 15 3.43 8.12 -6.02
CA CYS A 15 3.76 7.30 -7.21
C CYS A 15 4.02 5.81 -6.94
N LEU A 16 3.76 5.27 -5.74
CA LEU A 16 3.96 3.85 -5.45
C LEU A 16 3.14 2.94 -6.36
N HIS A 17 1.94 3.37 -6.75
CA HIS A 17 1.10 2.64 -7.70
C HIS A 17 1.84 2.34 -9.03
N PHE A 18 2.72 3.23 -9.50
CA PHE A 18 3.56 2.97 -10.69
C PHE A 18 4.61 1.88 -10.45
N VAL A 19 5.19 1.83 -9.25
CA VAL A 19 6.16 0.79 -8.87
C VAL A 19 5.46 -0.57 -8.85
N PHE A 20 4.31 -0.66 -8.18
CA PHE A 20 3.50 -1.88 -8.16
C PHE A 20 3.06 -2.28 -9.56
N PHE A 21 2.59 -1.34 -10.39
CA PHE A 21 2.24 -1.62 -11.78
C PHE A 21 3.43 -2.18 -12.57
N LYS A 22 4.61 -1.55 -12.49
CA LYS A 22 5.79 -1.97 -13.25
C LYS A 22 6.28 -3.38 -12.87
N HIS A 23 6.22 -3.72 -11.59
CA HIS A 23 6.73 -4.97 -11.05
C HIS A 23 5.72 -6.12 -11.07
N LEU A 24 4.43 -5.82 -10.88
CA LEU A 24 3.38 -6.83 -10.72
C LEU A 24 2.39 -6.91 -11.89
N ARG A 25 2.52 -6.08 -12.93
CA ARG A 25 1.63 -6.19 -14.11
C ARG A 25 1.74 -7.55 -14.77
N PHE A 26 0.61 -8.06 -15.24
CA PHE A 26 0.55 -9.18 -16.16
C PHE A 26 1.36 -8.85 -17.43
N ARG A 27 2.24 -9.76 -17.83
CA ARG A 27 2.99 -9.65 -19.10
C ARG A 27 2.57 -10.80 -20.01
N PRO A 28 1.81 -10.54 -21.08
CA PRO A 28 1.47 -11.59 -22.03
C PRO A 28 2.77 -12.12 -22.67
N ARG A 29 2.92 -13.44 -22.76
CA ARG A 29 4.01 -14.06 -23.53
C ARG A 29 3.81 -13.67 -25.00
N ALA A 30 4.86 -13.15 -25.62
CA ALA A 30 4.86 -12.41 -26.89
C ALA A 30 4.46 -13.18 -28.16
N ASN A 31 3.94 -14.40 -28.06
CA ASN A 31 3.68 -15.26 -29.22
C ASN A 31 2.21 -15.33 -29.63
N HIS A 32 1.31 -14.55 -29.02
CA HIS A 32 -0.07 -14.46 -29.50
C HIS A 32 -0.36 -13.04 -30.02
N PRO A 33 -0.60 -12.88 -31.34
CA PRO A 33 -1.01 -11.59 -31.88
C PRO A 33 -2.29 -11.14 -31.18
N LEU A 34 -2.24 -9.89 -30.68
CA LEU A 34 -3.34 -9.16 -30.05
C LEU A 34 -4.46 -8.96 -31.07
N VAL A 35 -5.32 -9.97 -31.22
CA VAL A 35 -6.62 -9.83 -31.87
C VAL A 35 -7.66 -9.61 -30.78
N ILE A 36 -8.42 -8.55 -31.00
CA ILE A 36 -9.40 -7.95 -30.10
C ILE A 36 -10.51 -8.95 -29.74
N ALA A 37 -10.80 -9.02 -28.43
CA ALA A 37 -12.04 -9.44 -27.78
C ALA A 37 -12.74 -10.72 -28.28
N ASN A 38 -12.37 -11.85 -27.69
CA ASN A 38 -13.29 -13.00 -27.59
C ASN A 38 -13.11 -13.65 -26.21
N ASP A 39 -14.20 -14.07 -25.55
CA ASP A 39 -14.19 -14.62 -24.18
C ASP A 39 -13.28 -15.86 -24.03
N THR A 40 -13.02 -16.56 -25.13
CA THR A 40 -12.06 -17.66 -25.25
C THR A 40 -10.61 -17.24 -25.01
N ILE A 41 -10.20 -16.04 -25.44
CA ILE A 41 -8.84 -15.50 -25.23
C ILE A 41 -8.62 -15.12 -23.77
N LEU A 42 -9.66 -14.61 -23.08
CA LEU A 42 -9.60 -14.36 -21.64
C LEU A 42 -9.40 -15.68 -20.87
N GLY A 43 -10.02 -16.77 -21.31
CA GLY A 43 -9.80 -18.11 -20.76
C GLY A 43 -8.34 -18.58 -20.89
N ILE A 44 -7.74 -18.43 -22.06
CA ILE A 44 -6.33 -18.77 -22.31
C ILE A 44 -5.39 -17.88 -21.48
N HIS A 45 -5.69 -16.58 -21.37
CA HIS A 45 -4.96 -15.68 -20.48
C HIS A 45 -5.14 -16.04 -19.01
N LEU A 46 -6.32 -16.48 -18.55
CA LEU A 46 -6.55 -16.94 -17.18
C LEU A 46 -5.72 -18.18 -16.84
N LEU A 47 -5.54 -19.10 -17.80
CA LEU A 47 -4.68 -20.28 -17.64
C LEU A 47 -3.20 -19.90 -17.61
N THR A 48 -2.73 -19.13 -18.59
CA THR A 48 -1.32 -18.72 -18.68
C THR A 48 -0.89 -17.70 -17.61
N SER A 49 -1.85 -16.96 -17.05
CA SER A 49 -1.62 -16.03 -15.95
C SER A 49 -1.57 -16.68 -14.57
N TYR A 50 -1.90 -17.98 -14.45
CA TYR A 50 -1.96 -18.64 -13.15
C TYR A 50 -0.62 -18.58 -12.40
N ASP A 51 0.48 -18.91 -13.08
CA ASP A 51 1.83 -18.86 -12.47
C ASP A 51 2.29 -17.43 -12.15
N GLN A 52 1.99 -16.49 -13.05
CA GLN A 52 2.30 -15.07 -12.84
C GLN A 52 1.50 -14.49 -11.67
N TRP A 53 0.24 -14.89 -11.55
CA TRP A 53 -0.66 -14.49 -10.47
C TRP A 53 -0.22 -15.07 -9.14
N ALA A 54 0.16 -16.35 -9.09
CA ALA A 54 0.71 -16.98 -7.90
C ALA A 54 1.97 -16.24 -7.41
N THR A 55 2.85 -15.85 -8.34
CA THR A 55 4.05 -15.05 -8.04
C THR A 55 3.66 -13.66 -7.51
N ALA A 56 2.74 -12.95 -8.18
CA ALA A 56 2.28 -11.63 -7.77
C ALA A 56 1.59 -11.63 -6.40
N LEU A 57 0.76 -12.65 -6.14
CA LEU A 57 0.15 -12.91 -4.84
C LEU A 57 1.21 -13.10 -3.77
N SER A 58 2.20 -13.97 -4.03
CA SER A 58 3.26 -14.24 -3.05
C SER A 58 4.07 -12.99 -2.69
N MET A 59 4.35 -12.14 -3.67
CA MET A 59 5.05 -10.86 -3.46
C MET A 59 4.18 -9.90 -2.67
N ARG A 60 2.90 -9.75 -3.04
CA ARG A 60 1.92 -8.95 -2.30
C ARG A 60 1.82 -9.38 -0.84
N ASP A 61 1.76 -10.68 -0.58
CA ASP A 61 1.66 -11.19 0.80
C ASP A 61 2.90 -10.88 1.61
N ARG A 62 4.09 -11.01 1.01
CA ARG A 62 5.35 -10.67 1.68
C ARG A 62 5.37 -9.20 2.04
N VAL A 63 4.97 -8.33 1.11
CA VAL A 63 4.88 -6.88 1.34
C VAL A 63 3.87 -6.60 2.46
N TRP A 64 2.64 -7.10 2.37
CA TRP A 64 1.61 -6.85 3.38
C TRP A 64 1.94 -7.43 4.75
N LYS A 65 2.56 -8.60 4.83
CA LYS A 65 3.07 -9.14 6.11
C LYS A 65 4.18 -8.26 6.67
N GLY A 66 5.14 -7.86 5.83
CA GLY A 66 6.20 -6.92 6.22
C GLY A 66 5.63 -5.60 6.72
N THR A 67 4.64 -5.05 6.01
CA THR A 67 3.87 -3.87 6.41
C THR A 67 3.18 -4.06 7.74
N SER A 68 2.49 -5.17 7.95
CA SER A 68 1.82 -5.45 9.22
C SER A 68 2.81 -5.47 10.38
N VAL A 69 3.95 -6.15 10.23
CA VAL A 69 4.99 -6.19 11.26
C VAL A 69 5.57 -4.79 11.51
N ALA A 70 5.88 -4.04 10.45
CA ALA A 70 6.39 -2.69 10.54
C ALA A 70 5.39 -1.75 11.24
N SER A 71 4.11 -1.80 10.87
CA SER A 71 3.05 -1.01 11.52
C SER A 71 2.89 -1.37 13.00
N THR A 72 3.02 -2.64 13.40
CA THR A 72 3.01 -3.04 14.83
C THR A 72 4.20 -2.48 15.60
N LEU A 73 5.41 -2.56 15.03
CA LEU A 73 6.61 -2.01 15.66
C LEU A 73 6.51 -0.49 15.78
N LEU A 74 6.14 0.19 14.70
CA LEU A 74 6.01 1.65 14.70
C LEU A 74 4.87 2.11 15.61
N LEU A 75 3.74 1.39 15.70
CA LEU A 75 2.68 1.68 16.66
C LEU A 75 3.19 1.60 18.11
N SER A 76 3.95 0.55 18.42
CA SER A 76 4.55 0.38 19.76
C SER A 76 5.51 1.53 20.08
N SER A 77 6.32 1.95 19.11
CA SER A 77 7.20 3.13 19.24
C SER A 77 6.42 4.42 19.44
N SER A 78 5.34 4.65 18.68
CA SER A 78 4.51 5.85 18.82
C SER A 78 3.84 5.93 20.20
N LEU A 79 3.39 4.80 20.74
CA LEU A 79 2.84 4.70 22.09
C LEU A 79 3.90 4.98 23.16
N ALA A 80 5.13 4.46 22.99
CA ALA A 80 6.23 4.74 23.90
C ALA A 80 6.60 6.23 23.91
N LEU A 81 6.62 6.89 22.74
CA LEU A 81 6.90 8.34 22.64
C LEU A 81 5.81 9.19 23.32
N LEU A 82 4.55 8.76 23.29
CA LEU A 82 3.45 9.44 23.99
C LEU A 82 3.60 9.40 25.52
N GLN A 83 4.32 8.42 26.07
CA GLN A 83 4.56 8.31 27.51
C GLN A 83 5.62 9.30 28.03
N ILE A 84 6.36 9.97 27.14
CA ILE A 84 7.38 10.94 27.51
C ILE A 84 6.71 12.29 27.80
N ASP A 85 6.85 12.81 29.03
CA ASP A 85 6.20 14.05 29.49
C ASP A 85 6.48 15.24 28.58
N LEU A 86 7.67 15.33 28.02
CA LEU A 86 8.07 16.38 27.08
C LEU A 86 7.23 16.35 25.78
N VAL A 87 6.94 15.17 25.24
CA VAL A 87 6.13 15.02 24.03
C VAL A 87 4.67 15.27 24.35
N ASN A 88 4.21 14.83 25.52
CA ASN A 88 2.83 15.00 25.96
C ASN A 88 2.46 16.46 26.27
N THR A 89 3.40 17.23 26.83
CA THR A 89 3.22 18.67 27.10
C THR A 89 3.24 19.52 25.84
N ASN A 90 3.95 19.09 24.79
CA ASN A 90 4.00 19.79 23.51
C ASN A 90 2.82 19.41 22.62
N TYR A 91 1.89 20.35 22.39
CA TYR A 91 0.71 20.16 21.54
C TYR A 91 1.05 19.60 20.15
N ILE A 92 2.14 20.07 19.53
CA ILE A 92 2.57 19.64 18.19
C ILE A 92 3.08 18.20 18.24
N GLY A 93 3.95 17.89 19.21
CA GLY A 93 4.51 16.53 19.39
C GLY A 93 3.42 15.50 19.66
N ARG A 94 2.47 15.83 20.54
CA ARG A 94 1.30 15.00 20.83
C ARG A 94 0.44 14.75 19.60
N THR A 95 0.16 15.78 18.81
CA THR A 95 -0.66 15.66 17.58
C THR A 95 0.01 14.73 16.57
N PHE A 96 1.32 14.88 16.35
CA PHE A 96 2.05 13.98 15.44
C PHE A 96 2.10 12.54 15.94
N ALA A 97 2.27 12.32 17.24
CA ALA A 97 2.31 10.98 17.81
C ALA A 97 0.95 10.28 17.67
N LEU A 98 -0.16 11.01 17.89
CA LEU A 98 -1.52 10.49 17.67
C LEU A 98 -1.81 10.19 16.20
N LEU A 99 -1.43 11.08 15.28
CA LEU A 99 -1.55 10.82 13.84
C LEU A 99 -0.76 9.58 13.44
N SER A 100 0.48 9.44 13.91
CA SER A 100 1.29 8.25 13.67
C SER A 100 0.59 6.98 14.16
N CYS A 101 -0.03 7.00 15.34
CA CYS A 101 -0.82 5.87 15.84
C CYS A 101 -2.03 5.55 14.95
N LEU A 102 -2.75 6.57 14.46
CA LEU A 102 -3.90 6.40 13.56
C LEU A 102 -3.50 5.79 12.22
N PHE A 103 -2.38 6.23 11.63
CA PHE A 103 -1.85 5.64 10.41
C PHE A 103 -1.36 4.21 10.61
N ALA A 104 -0.73 3.93 11.77
CA ALA A 104 -0.30 2.59 12.13
C ALA A 104 -1.47 1.61 12.23
N SER A 105 -2.50 2.00 12.97
CA SER A 105 -3.68 1.16 13.21
C SER A 105 -4.46 0.95 11.91
N SER A 106 -4.62 1.99 11.10
CA SER A 106 -5.25 1.90 9.78
C SER A 106 -4.50 0.97 8.84
N GLY A 107 -3.16 1.07 8.78
CA GLY A 107 -2.31 0.18 8.00
C GLY A 107 -2.39 -1.28 8.47
N LEU A 108 -2.42 -1.50 9.79
CA LEU A 108 -2.54 -2.83 10.40
C LEU A 108 -3.91 -3.46 10.11
N ILE A 109 -4.99 -2.69 10.25
CA ILE A 109 -6.36 -3.14 9.95
C ILE A 109 -6.50 -3.45 8.46
N ALA A 110 -6.01 -2.58 7.57
CA ALA A 110 -6.05 -2.80 6.13
C ALA A 110 -5.27 -4.05 5.72
N ALA A 111 -4.02 -4.18 6.17
CA ALA A 111 -3.21 -5.37 5.89
C ALA A 111 -3.84 -6.64 6.45
N GLY A 112 -4.38 -6.59 7.68
CA GLY A 112 -5.07 -7.71 8.33
C GLY A 112 -6.32 -8.15 7.59
N LEU A 113 -7.22 -7.22 7.25
CA LEU A 113 -8.44 -7.50 6.49
C LEU A 113 -8.10 -8.09 5.11
N CYS A 114 -7.12 -7.52 4.42
CA CYS A 114 -6.69 -8.01 3.13
C CYS A 114 -6.08 -9.43 3.19
N LEU A 115 -5.34 -9.76 4.25
CA LEU A 115 -4.83 -11.12 4.50
C LEU A 115 -5.96 -12.11 4.85
N LEU A 116 -6.99 -11.67 5.58
CA LEU A 116 -8.14 -12.50 5.96
C LEU A 116 -9.06 -12.80 4.77
N ILE A 117 -9.38 -11.79 3.96
CA ILE A 117 -10.27 -11.90 2.78
C ILE A 117 -9.71 -12.88 1.74
N ARG A 118 -8.37 -13.05 1.70
CA ARG A 118 -7.68 -14.00 0.82
C ARG A 118 -8.16 -15.45 0.97
N ARG A 119 -8.67 -15.86 2.14
CA ARG A 119 -8.93 -17.28 2.42
C ARG A 119 -10.20 -17.86 1.77
N LYS A 120 -11.18 -17.05 1.34
CA LYS A 120 -12.51 -17.58 1.00
C LYS A 120 -13.04 -17.35 -0.41
N GLN A 121 -12.66 -16.28 -1.13
CA GLN A 121 -13.41 -15.96 -2.36
C GLN A 121 -12.69 -15.15 -3.44
N LEU A 122 -11.49 -14.62 -3.20
CA LEU A 122 -10.97 -13.55 -4.06
C LEU A 122 -10.15 -14.00 -5.26
N ASP A 123 -9.90 -15.31 -5.48
CA ASP A 123 -8.85 -15.70 -6.42
C ASP A 123 -9.25 -15.50 -7.90
N LYS A 124 -10.49 -15.81 -8.29
CA LYS A 124 -10.92 -15.66 -9.69
C LYS A 124 -11.24 -14.21 -10.06
N ASP A 125 -12.02 -13.51 -9.24
CA ASP A 125 -12.45 -12.13 -9.53
C ASP A 125 -11.31 -11.12 -9.36
N CYS A 126 -10.46 -11.29 -8.33
CA CYS A 126 -9.29 -10.42 -8.17
C CYS A 126 -8.28 -10.63 -9.29
N ARG A 127 -8.09 -11.88 -9.74
CA ARG A 127 -7.24 -12.17 -10.91
C ARG A 127 -7.80 -11.54 -12.18
N LYS A 128 -9.12 -11.61 -12.43
CA LYS A 128 -9.75 -10.93 -13.58
C LYS A 128 -9.54 -9.41 -13.50
N LYS A 129 -9.76 -8.81 -12.33
CA LYS A 129 -9.49 -7.38 -12.09
C LYS A 129 -8.02 -7.02 -12.29
N TRP A 130 -7.10 -7.85 -11.81
CA TRP A 130 -5.66 -7.66 -11.97
C TRP A 130 -5.22 -7.74 -13.44
N ILE A 131 -5.73 -8.72 -14.20
CA ILE A 131 -5.46 -8.82 -15.64
C ILE A 131 -6.01 -7.58 -16.36
N ASN A 132 -7.26 -7.20 -16.07
CA ASN A 132 -7.88 -6.02 -16.69
C ASN A 132 -7.11 -4.73 -16.37
N ALA A 133 -6.73 -4.53 -15.10
CA ALA A 133 -5.92 -3.40 -14.66
C ALA A 133 -4.52 -3.39 -15.28
N SER A 134 -3.95 -4.56 -15.54
CA SER A 134 -2.64 -4.70 -16.20
C SER A 134 -2.70 -4.37 -17.69
N LEU A 135 -3.80 -4.73 -18.37
CA LEU A 135 -3.98 -4.50 -19.81
C LEU A 135 -4.46 -3.08 -20.11
N VAL A 136 -5.35 -2.53 -19.28
CA VAL A 136 -5.93 -1.18 -19.45
C VAL A 136 -5.39 -0.26 -18.35
N SER A 137 -4.14 0.17 -18.48
CA SER A 137 -3.46 0.98 -17.46
C SER A 137 -4.02 2.40 -17.27
N THR A 138 -4.80 2.90 -18.24
CA THR A 138 -5.32 4.27 -18.26
C THR A 138 -6.70 4.41 -17.63
N SER A 139 -7.39 3.29 -17.36
CA SER A 139 -8.72 3.28 -16.75
C SER A 139 -8.67 3.69 -15.28
N LEU A 140 -9.76 4.28 -14.80
CA LEU A 140 -9.89 4.63 -13.38
C LEU A 140 -9.88 3.38 -12.50
N GLU A 141 -10.53 2.30 -12.94
CA GLU A 141 -10.56 1.02 -12.23
C GLU A 141 -9.15 0.42 -12.04
N SER A 142 -8.29 0.56 -13.04
CA SER A 142 -6.90 0.12 -12.94
C SER A 142 -6.15 0.91 -11.88
N LEU A 143 -6.27 2.24 -11.92
CA LEU A 143 -5.64 3.12 -10.95
C LEU A 143 -6.11 2.79 -9.53
N ASP A 144 -7.43 2.65 -9.32
CA ASP A 144 -8.00 2.32 -8.02
C ASP A 144 -7.50 0.96 -7.51
N PHE A 145 -7.37 -0.02 -8.41
CA PHE A 145 -6.81 -1.34 -8.07
C PHE A 145 -5.36 -1.24 -7.58
N TRP A 146 -4.49 -0.53 -8.32
CA TRP A 146 -3.07 -0.39 -7.95
C TRP A 146 -2.87 0.49 -6.71
N THR A 147 -3.68 1.53 -6.54
CA THR A 147 -3.72 2.36 -5.33
C THR A 147 -4.14 1.55 -4.12
N CYS A 148 -5.21 0.75 -4.22
CA CYS A 148 -5.64 -0.14 -3.14
C CYS A 148 -4.56 -1.16 -2.76
N LEU A 149 -3.81 -1.65 -3.75
CA LEU A 149 -2.69 -2.56 -3.54
C LEU A 149 -1.51 -1.90 -2.80
N ALA A 150 -1.21 -0.64 -3.14
CA ALA A 150 -0.13 0.16 -2.57
C ALA A 150 -0.47 0.74 -1.18
N PHE A 151 -1.76 0.89 -0.87
CA PHE A 151 -2.28 1.57 0.31
C PHE A 151 -1.58 1.19 1.64
N PRO A 152 -1.37 -0.10 1.99
CA PRO A 152 -0.69 -0.43 3.24
C PRO A 152 0.74 0.11 3.31
N THR A 153 1.45 0.14 2.17
CA THR A 153 2.81 0.66 2.09
C THR A 153 2.83 2.17 2.27
N GLU A 154 1.83 2.86 1.72
CA GLU A 154 1.66 4.32 1.88
C GLU A 154 1.45 4.70 3.34
N MET A 155 0.63 3.94 4.08
CA MET A 155 0.41 4.17 5.51
C MET A 155 1.73 4.14 6.31
N ILE A 156 2.66 3.24 5.98
CA ILE A 156 3.99 3.21 6.63
C ILE A 156 4.78 4.48 6.32
N ILE A 157 4.80 4.91 5.06
CA ILE A 157 5.57 6.09 4.66
C ILE A 157 5.09 7.31 5.43
N TRP A 158 3.77 7.51 5.48
CA TRP A 158 3.16 8.59 6.27
C TRP A 158 3.47 8.43 7.76
N GLN A 159 3.40 7.23 8.30
CA GLN A 159 3.73 6.97 9.70
C GLN A 159 5.19 7.35 10.05
N VAL A 160 6.15 6.98 9.20
CA VAL A 160 7.56 7.35 9.36
C VAL A 160 7.74 8.86 9.23
N ALA A 161 7.07 9.49 8.27
CA ALA A 161 7.11 10.94 8.07
C ALA A 161 6.63 11.70 9.32
N TYR A 162 5.62 11.21 10.03
CA TYR A 162 5.14 11.82 11.28
C TYR A 162 6.02 11.52 12.50
N LEU A 163 6.76 10.41 12.50
CA LEU A 163 7.69 10.07 13.59
C LEU A 163 9.00 10.86 13.55
N LEU A 164 9.50 11.21 12.36
CA LEU A 164 10.76 11.93 12.20
C LEU A 164 10.82 13.28 12.95
N PRO A 165 9.81 14.17 12.85
CA PRO A 165 9.79 15.43 13.60
C PRO A 165 9.83 15.24 15.12
N ILE A 166 9.19 14.19 15.64
CA ILE A 166 9.13 13.91 17.08
C ILE A 166 10.53 13.54 17.60
N ASN A 167 11.26 12.68 16.87
CA ASN A 167 12.64 12.32 17.22
C ASN A 167 13.59 13.53 17.17
N ILE A 168 13.40 14.45 16.21
CA ILE A 168 14.20 15.67 16.11
C ILE A 168 13.92 16.60 17.30
N ILE A 169 12.65 16.79 17.68
CA ILE A 169 12.27 17.59 18.85
C ILE A 169 12.89 16.99 20.11
N TYR A 170 12.78 15.67 20.28
CA TYR A 170 13.35 14.95 21.41
C TYR A 170 14.87 15.18 21.51
N HIS A 171 15.62 14.92 20.43
CA HIS A 171 17.08 15.11 20.41
C HIS A 171 17.53 16.56 20.61
N ARG A 172 16.70 17.55 20.25
CA ARG A 172 17.02 18.96 20.45
C ARG A 172 16.88 19.36 21.93
N VAL A 173 15.89 18.82 22.64
CA VAL A 173 15.64 19.16 24.04
C VAL A 173 16.67 18.51 24.97
N ASP A 174 17.10 17.27 24.69
CA ASP A 174 18.14 16.59 25.47
C ASP A 174 19.50 17.33 25.45
N ARG A 175 19.73 18.26 24.51
CA ARG A 175 20.96 19.05 24.42
C ARG A 175 20.91 20.40 25.15
N LEU A 176 19.79 20.78 25.74
CA LEU A 176 19.72 22.01 26.51
C LEU A 176 20.32 21.78 27.90
N PRO A 177 21.34 22.56 28.32
CA PRO A 177 21.90 22.44 29.66
C PRO A 177 20.83 22.78 30.71
N LYS A 178 20.72 21.94 31.73
CA LYS A 178 19.83 22.12 32.89
C LYS A 178 20.31 23.27 33.78
#